data_AF-A0A1X4I6X5-F1
#
_entry.id   AF-A0A1X4I6X5-F1
#
_cell.length_a   1.000
_cell.length_b   1.000
_cell.length_c   1.000
_cell.angle_alpha   90.00
_cell.angle_beta   90.00
_cell.angle_gamma   90.00
#
_symmetry.space_group_name_H-M   'P 1'
#
loop_
_entity.id
_entity.type
_entity.pdbx_description
1 polymer ?
#
loop_
_entity_poly.entity_id
_entity_poly.type
_entity_poly.pdbx_seq_one_letter_code
_entity_poly.pdbx_strand_id
1 'polypeptide(L)'
;MTAVHESQGGDLVLGALGSLGTPVDCSGSGRLDLEGPQVLWLIASGAVDLFAVDAGQQGHWHHLGRLEAGSLVLGPVAGPAHTLVARPLRDCVVHRIALRELYQPASTQTWSYDGYGNPQYVPPTTSPLEYALALGVGRGLAVLFQAPMATERATAPGDDDVFWMQVPPGSVQYGSLYGAEAAADLLMDPALWQSMVDQQYRLMTTLDRWIEQLEQTHETRTAEGIAAGEAVRARADRTLLAAIGERSGRRTTAADADATYAACELVARAAGIPL
;
A
#
# COMPACT_ATOMS: atom_id res chain seq x y z
N MET A 1 33.02 5.32 -7.67
CA MET A 1 32.90 4.19 -6.73
C MET A 1 33.62 4.59 -5.45
N THR A 2 32.88 5.21 -4.54
CA THR A 2 33.34 5.58 -3.20
C THR A 2 32.17 5.35 -2.26
N ALA A 3 32.46 4.55 -1.24
CA ALA A 3 31.53 3.85 -0.39
C ALA A 3 30.70 4.78 0.50
N VAL A 4 29.40 4.47 0.54
CA VAL A 4 28.57 4.27 1.74
C VAL A 4 29.04 5.04 2.98
N HIS A 5 28.45 6.22 3.19
CA HIS A 5 28.36 6.87 4.49
C HIS A 5 27.07 6.41 5.16
N GLU A 6 27.08 5.18 5.70
CA GLU A 6 26.09 4.75 6.68
C GLU A 6 26.77 4.56 8.03
N SER A 7 26.07 4.97 9.09
CA SER A 7 26.29 4.67 10.52
C SER A 7 27.07 5.66 11.41
N GLN A 8 26.87 6.99 11.27
CA GLN A 8 27.15 7.90 12.42
C GLN A 8 26.45 9.29 12.45
N GLY A 9 25.44 9.52 11.60
CA GLY A 9 24.54 10.67 11.70
C GLY A 9 23.11 10.17 11.62
N GLY A 10 22.22 10.60 12.53
CA GLY A 10 20.83 10.16 12.55
C GLY A 10 20.08 10.49 11.25
N ASP A 11 18.94 9.83 11.03
CA ASP A 11 18.06 10.11 9.91
C ASP A 11 17.71 11.61 9.83
N LEU A 12 17.88 12.23 8.65
CA LEU A 12 17.72 13.68 8.46
C LEU A 12 16.28 14.14 8.68
N VAL A 13 15.30 13.30 8.36
CA VAL A 13 13.88 13.58 8.60
C VAL A 13 13.61 13.57 10.10
N LEU A 14 14.08 12.54 10.80
CA LEU A 14 13.92 12.44 12.26
C LEU A 14 14.69 13.55 12.99
N GLY A 15 15.87 13.94 12.50
CA GLY A 15 16.65 15.05 13.05
C GLY A 15 15.94 16.40 12.93
N ALA A 16 15.21 16.64 11.84
CA ALA A 16 14.53 17.91 11.59
C ALA A 16 13.09 17.96 12.11
N LEU A 17 12.34 16.86 12.02
CA LEU A 17 10.89 16.81 12.28
C LEU A 17 10.52 15.90 13.46
N GLY A 18 11.45 15.09 13.97
CA GLY A 18 11.17 14.09 15.00
C GLY A 18 10.69 14.66 16.34
N SER A 19 10.92 15.93 16.63
CA SER A 19 10.38 16.60 17.82
C SER A 19 9.05 17.32 17.59
N LEU A 20 8.55 17.36 16.36
CA LEU A 20 7.28 18.01 16.03
C LEU A 20 6.09 17.07 16.22
N GLY A 21 4.92 17.68 16.34
CA GLY A 21 3.65 17.00 16.48
C GLY A 21 3.44 16.38 17.85
N THR A 22 2.30 15.70 17.99
CA THR A 22 1.96 14.92 19.18
C THR A 22 2.13 13.44 18.89
N PRO A 23 2.82 12.67 19.74
CA PRO A 23 2.89 11.23 19.59
C PRO A 23 1.50 10.61 19.74
N VAL A 24 1.16 9.68 18.86
CA VAL A 24 -0.09 8.93 18.89
C VAL A 24 0.15 7.59 19.55
N ASP A 25 -0.72 7.25 20.50
CA ASP A 25 -0.69 5.97 21.17
C ASP A 25 -1.09 4.85 20.20
N CYS A 26 -0.11 4.04 19.81
CA CYS A 26 -0.28 2.90 18.91
C CYS A 26 -0.51 1.58 19.68
N SER A 27 -0.68 1.63 21.01
CA SER A 27 -0.89 0.43 21.85
C SER A 27 -2.30 -0.17 21.72
N GLY A 28 -3.25 0.60 21.17
CA GLY A 28 -4.64 0.20 20.94
C GLY A 28 -4.94 -0.15 19.49
N SER A 29 -5.86 -1.11 19.30
CA SER A 29 -6.57 -1.50 18.06
C SER A 29 -5.82 -1.11 16.78
N GLY A 30 -5.00 -2.02 16.22
CA GLY A 30 -4.07 -1.86 15.08
C GLY A 30 -4.67 -1.29 13.78
N ARG A 31 -5.23 -0.10 13.89
CA ARG A 31 -5.88 0.75 12.92
C ARG A 31 -5.75 2.18 13.45
N LEU A 32 -5.12 3.01 12.65
CA LEU A 32 -4.97 4.44 12.84
C LEU A 32 -5.66 5.12 11.67
N ASP A 33 -6.77 5.79 11.95
CA ASP A 33 -7.46 6.59 10.94
C ASP A 33 -6.68 7.89 10.74
N LEU A 34 -6.18 8.09 9.53
CA LEU A 34 -5.40 9.28 9.20
C LEU A 34 -6.38 10.45 9.04
N GLU A 35 -6.24 11.45 9.91
CA GLU A 35 -6.94 12.72 9.79
C GLU A 35 -6.49 13.45 8.53
N GLY A 36 -7.40 14.23 7.92
CA GLY A 36 -7.30 14.79 6.58
C GLY A 36 -6.10 15.70 6.24
N PRO A 37 -6.17 16.49 5.16
CA PRO A 37 -4.98 17.08 4.54
C PRO A 37 -4.30 18.18 5.38
N GLN A 38 -4.89 18.58 6.51
CA GLN A 38 -4.31 19.50 7.49
C GLN A 38 -3.31 18.82 8.46
N VAL A 39 -3.11 17.51 8.35
CA VAL A 39 -2.20 16.74 9.21
C VAL A 39 -1.13 16.07 8.36
N LEU A 40 0.12 16.17 8.82
CA LEU A 40 1.23 15.40 8.31
C LEU A 40 1.60 14.33 9.34
N TRP A 41 1.64 13.08 8.90
CA TRP A 41 1.92 11.92 9.73
C TRP A 41 3.38 11.52 9.57
N LEU A 42 4.14 11.54 10.67
CA LEU A 42 5.53 11.12 10.70
C LEU A 42 5.65 9.77 11.41
N ILE A 43 6.32 8.81 10.78
CA ILE A 43 6.72 7.57 11.43
C ILE A 43 8.03 7.88 12.15
N ALA A 44 7.98 8.12 13.45
CA ALA A 44 9.13 8.51 14.26
C ALA A 44 10.00 7.31 14.63
N SER A 45 9.38 6.14 14.84
CA SER A 45 10.09 4.87 15.03
C SER A 45 9.22 3.67 14.65
N GLY A 46 9.88 2.54 14.36
CA GLY A 46 9.21 1.34 13.90
C GLY A 46 8.71 1.46 12.46
N ALA A 47 7.58 0.83 12.16
CA ALA A 47 6.97 0.87 10.84
C ALA A 47 5.44 0.75 10.92
N VAL A 48 4.78 1.23 9.87
CA VAL A 48 3.33 1.25 9.71
C VAL A 48 2.97 0.67 8.35
N ASP A 49 2.02 -0.26 8.30
CA ASP A 49 1.47 -0.73 7.02
C ASP A 49 0.33 0.22 6.60
N LEU A 50 0.37 0.72 5.37
CA LEU A 50 -0.60 1.63 4.79
C LEU A 50 -1.63 0.87 3.96
N PHE A 51 -2.90 1.23 4.10
CA PHE A 51 -4.03 0.61 3.41
C PHE A 51 -4.93 1.65 2.77
N ALA A 52 -5.51 1.31 1.61
CA ALA A 52 -6.69 1.96 1.07
C ALA A 52 -7.94 1.20 1.50
N VAL A 53 -8.94 1.93 1.98
CA VAL A 53 -10.23 1.39 2.42
C VAL A 53 -11.33 2.27 1.83
N ASP A 54 -12.45 1.66 1.43
CA ASP A 54 -13.64 2.41 0.99
C ASP A 54 -14.01 3.50 2.00
N ALA A 55 -14.27 4.72 1.53
CA ALA A 55 -14.55 5.88 2.37
C ALA A 55 -15.85 5.74 3.19
N GLY A 56 -16.79 4.91 2.75
CA GLY A 56 -17.98 4.49 3.50
C GLY A 56 -17.69 3.43 4.56
N GLN A 57 -16.44 2.97 4.67
CA GLN A 57 -15.92 1.96 5.61
C GLN A 57 -16.58 0.58 5.52
N GLN A 58 -17.14 0.24 4.36
CA GLN A 58 -17.82 -1.04 4.12
C GLN A 58 -17.02 -2.00 3.24
N GLY A 59 -15.88 -1.55 2.71
CA GLY A 59 -15.07 -2.29 1.74
C GLY A 59 -13.88 -3.07 2.33
N HIS A 60 -13.20 -3.80 1.44
CA HIS A 60 -11.97 -4.52 1.74
C HIS A 60 -10.80 -3.58 1.98
N TRP A 61 -9.80 -4.05 2.72
CA TRP A 61 -8.56 -3.31 2.95
C TRP A 61 -7.54 -3.71 1.88
N HIS A 62 -7.13 -2.75 1.07
CA HIS A 62 -6.11 -2.95 0.04
C HIS A 62 -4.77 -2.47 0.58
N HIS A 63 -3.86 -3.41 0.85
CA HIS A 63 -2.52 -3.10 1.35
C HIS A 63 -1.72 -2.36 0.28
N LEU A 64 -1.22 -1.17 0.60
CA LEU A 64 -0.44 -0.33 -0.30
C LEU A 64 1.05 -0.54 -0.11
N GLY A 65 1.50 -0.71 1.13
CA GLY A 65 2.88 -0.98 1.45
C GLY A 65 3.24 -0.55 2.86
N ARG A 66 4.53 -0.62 3.18
CA ARG A 66 5.05 -0.33 4.52
C ARG A 66 5.82 0.97 4.54
N LEU A 67 5.50 1.82 5.51
CA LEU A 67 6.20 3.06 5.82
C LEU A 67 7.14 2.80 7.00
N GLU A 68 8.41 3.17 6.84
CA GLU A 68 9.42 3.02 7.88
C GLU A 68 9.72 4.36 8.56
N ALA A 69 10.50 4.32 9.64
CA ALA A 69 10.93 5.52 10.35
C ALA A 69 11.55 6.57 9.41
N GLY A 70 11.18 7.84 9.59
CA GLY A 70 11.57 8.94 8.70
C GLY A 70 10.70 9.08 7.45
N SER A 71 9.61 8.31 7.33
CA SER A 71 8.58 8.52 6.29
C SER A 71 7.54 9.54 6.74
N LEU A 72 7.09 10.38 5.80
CA LEU A 72 6.00 11.34 5.99
C LEU A 72 4.86 11.04 5.03
N VAL A 73 3.63 11.08 5.52
CA VAL A 73 2.43 10.92 4.70
C VAL A 73 1.43 12.03 5.04
N LEU A 74 0.92 12.68 4.00
CA LEU A 74 -0.16 13.66 4.15
C LEU A 74 -1.45 12.93 4.51
N GLY A 75 -2.24 13.50 5.40
CA GLY A 75 -3.57 12.99 5.70
C GLY A 75 -4.47 12.94 4.47
N PRO A 76 -5.41 11.97 4.37
CA PRO A 76 -6.19 11.71 3.17
C PRO A 76 -7.01 12.92 2.72
N VAL A 77 -7.02 13.18 1.41
CA VAL A 77 -7.89 14.20 0.81
C VAL A 77 -9.32 13.67 0.69
N ALA A 78 -10.31 14.57 0.76
CA ALA A 78 -11.68 14.21 0.42
C ALA A 78 -11.88 14.10 -1.11
N GLY A 79 -12.81 13.25 -1.54
CA GLY A 79 -13.21 13.12 -2.95
C GLY A 79 -12.97 11.73 -3.57
N PRO A 80 -11.78 11.11 -3.43
CA PRO A 80 -11.55 9.73 -3.85
C PRO A 80 -12.50 8.75 -3.16
N ALA A 81 -12.80 7.64 -3.81
CA ALA A 81 -13.70 6.61 -3.28
C ALA A 81 -13.07 5.88 -2.09
N HIS A 82 -11.74 5.71 -2.12
CA HIS A 82 -10.97 5.14 -1.01
C HIS A 82 -10.27 6.22 -0.18
N THR A 83 -10.20 5.99 1.13
CA THR A 83 -9.40 6.77 2.09
C THR A 83 -8.18 5.97 2.56
N LEU A 84 -7.21 6.65 3.16
CA LEU A 84 -6.00 6.06 3.69
C LEU A 84 -6.14 5.73 5.18
N VAL A 85 -5.77 4.51 5.54
CA VAL A 85 -5.75 4.02 6.92
C VAL A 85 -4.39 3.39 7.18
N ALA A 86 -3.83 3.64 8.36
CA ALA A 86 -2.57 3.08 8.81
C ALA A 86 -2.81 1.90 9.76
N ARG A 87 -1.92 0.92 9.76
CA ARG A 87 -1.82 -0.12 10.80
C ARG A 87 -0.43 -0.03 11.42
N PRO A 88 -0.29 0.58 12.60
CA PRO A 88 0.98 0.60 13.31
C PRO A 88 1.44 -0.81 13.67
N LEU A 89 2.73 -1.10 13.48
CA LEU A 89 3.33 -2.33 13.98
C LEU A 89 3.72 -2.17 15.46
N ARG A 90 4.20 -3.25 16.07
CA ARG A 90 4.63 -3.25 17.48
C ARG A 90 5.72 -2.21 17.71
N ASP A 91 5.62 -1.52 18.84
CA ASP A 91 6.58 -0.50 19.28
C ASP A 91 6.76 0.66 18.28
N CYS A 92 5.75 0.89 17.43
CA CYS A 92 5.75 2.02 16.50
C CYS A 92 5.38 3.32 17.24
N VAL A 93 6.09 4.40 16.91
CA VAL A 93 5.75 5.75 17.32
C VAL A 93 5.42 6.56 16.08
N VAL A 94 4.19 7.08 16.05
CA VAL A 94 3.70 7.95 14.97
C VAL A 94 3.43 9.33 15.55
N HIS A 95 3.92 10.37 14.91
CA HIS A 95 3.64 11.75 15.29
C HIS A 95 2.59 12.35 14.36
N ARG A 96 1.59 12.98 14.98
CA ARG A 96 0.57 13.78 14.31
C ARG A 96 1.03 15.24 14.30
N ILE A 97 1.52 15.73 13.16
CA ILE A 97 2.00 17.11 12.99
C ILE A 97 0.89 17.92 12.35
N ALA A 98 0.39 18.96 13.03
CA ALA A 98 -0.59 19.85 12.43
C ALA A 98 0.11 20.81 11.44
N LEU A 99 -0.51 20.98 10.27
CA LEU A 99 -0.08 21.93 9.26
C LEU A 99 -0.84 23.24 9.45
N ARG A 100 -0.12 24.35 9.43
CA ARG A 100 -0.69 25.70 9.45
C ARG A 100 -0.14 26.54 8.33
N GLU A 101 -0.90 27.55 7.92
CA GLU A 101 -0.45 28.51 6.93
C GLU A 101 0.73 29.34 7.45
N LEU A 102 1.73 29.53 6.58
CA LEU A 102 2.85 30.41 6.80
C LEU A 102 2.38 31.87 6.94
N TYR A 103 2.61 32.51 8.09
CA TYR A 103 2.12 33.87 8.35
C TYR A 103 2.77 34.96 7.48
N GLN A 104 4.01 34.74 7.05
CA GLN A 104 4.76 35.67 6.20
C GLN A 104 5.53 34.87 5.16
N PRO A 105 5.56 35.33 3.88
CA PRO A 105 6.45 34.75 2.88
C PRO A 105 7.87 34.76 3.44
N ALA A 106 8.57 33.63 3.37
CA ALA A 106 9.92 33.57 3.89
C ALA A 106 10.81 34.61 3.22
N SER A 107 11.61 35.28 4.05
CA SER A 107 12.63 36.22 3.58
C SER A 107 13.79 35.43 2.97
N THR A 108 13.64 35.00 1.72
CA THR A 108 14.78 34.56 0.93
C THR A 108 15.55 35.80 0.48
N GLN A 109 16.75 36.01 1.02
CA GLN A 109 17.61 37.11 0.58
C GLN A 109 18.09 36.82 -0.84
N THR A 110 17.41 37.39 -1.83
CA THR A 110 17.74 37.25 -3.25
C THR A 110 18.93 38.14 -3.66
N TRP A 111 19.23 39.17 -2.86
CA TRP A 111 20.27 40.15 -3.11
C TRP A 111 21.07 40.43 -1.85
N SER A 112 22.39 40.36 -1.94
CA SER A 112 23.33 40.88 -0.95
C SER A 112 24.12 42.06 -1.54
N TYR A 113 24.79 42.84 -0.69
CA TYR A 113 25.70 43.89 -1.15
C TYR A 113 27.13 43.53 -0.74
N ASP A 114 28.08 43.69 -1.65
CA ASP A 114 29.50 43.54 -1.31
C ASP A 114 30.00 44.70 -0.43
N GLY A 115 31.26 44.63 0.01
CA GLY A 115 31.89 45.70 0.81
C GLY A 115 32.01 47.06 0.11
N TYR A 116 31.66 47.14 -1.17
CA TYR A 116 31.65 48.35 -1.99
C TYR A 116 30.22 48.79 -2.36
N GLY A 117 29.19 48.11 -1.86
CA GLY A 117 27.78 48.43 -2.11
C GLY A 117 27.26 47.97 -3.48
N ASN A 118 27.92 47.04 -4.17
CA ASN A 118 27.40 46.46 -5.40
C ASN A 118 26.42 45.33 -5.09
N PRO A 119 25.23 45.29 -5.72
CA PRO A 119 24.29 44.20 -5.54
C PRO A 119 24.84 42.91 -6.14
N GLN A 120 24.83 41.84 -5.36
CA GLN A 120 25.17 40.48 -5.74
C GLN A 120 23.93 39.60 -5.58
N TYR A 121 23.60 38.84 -6.62
CA TYR A 121 22.52 37.86 -6.55
C TYR A 121 22.94 36.69 -5.66
N VAL A 122 22.13 36.36 -4.66
CA VAL A 122 22.31 35.18 -3.80
C VAL A 122 21.18 34.21 -4.14
N PRO A 123 21.49 33.05 -4.75
CA PRO A 123 20.49 32.02 -4.98
C PRO A 123 19.90 31.58 -3.63
N PRO A 124 18.56 31.47 -3.51
CA PRO A 124 17.96 30.95 -2.30
C PRO A 124 18.41 29.50 -2.07
N THR A 125 18.85 29.18 -0.87
CA THR A 125 19.34 27.84 -0.49
C THR A 125 18.24 27.09 0.23
N THR A 126 18.03 25.82 -0.16
CA THR A 126 17.09 24.93 0.52
C THR A 126 17.52 24.71 1.96
N SER A 127 16.62 24.93 2.91
CA SER A 127 16.88 24.72 4.32
C SER A 127 16.91 23.22 4.67
N PRO A 128 17.58 22.80 5.77
CA PRO A 128 17.54 21.41 6.23
C PRO A 128 16.13 20.89 6.49
N LEU A 129 15.22 21.76 6.94
CA LEU A 129 13.82 21.44 7.17
C LEU A 129 13.08 21.12 5.85
N GLU A 130 13.30 21.92 4.82
CA GLU A 130 12.70 21.70 3.49
C GLU A 130 13.23 20.42 2.85
N TYR A 131 14.53 20.16 2.99
CA TYR A 131 15.14 18.91 2.51
C TYR A 131 14.55 17.69 3.23
N ALA A 132 14.45 17.75 4.57
CA ALA A 132 13.83 16.69 5.38
C ALA A 132 12.37 16.45 5.01
N LEU A 133 11.59 17.52 4.77
CA LEU A 133 10.21 17.40 4.29
C LEU A 133 10.16 16.70 2.93
N ALA A 134 10.96 17.14 1.96
CA ALA A 134 10.99 16.56 0.62
C ALA A 134 11.36 15.07 0.66
N LEU A 135 12.37 14.70 1.45
CA LEU A 135 12.83 13.33 1.62
C LEU A 135 11.74 12.46 2.27
N GLY A 136 11.19 12.88 3.41
CA GLY A 136 10.18 12.11 4.12
C GLY A 136 8.90 11.92 3.31
N VAL A 137 8.43 12.97 2.63
CA VAL A 137 7.25 12.89 1.74
C VAL A 137 7.55 12.01 0.54
N GLY A 138 8.75 12.11 -0.05
CA GLY A 138 9.16 11.26 -1.16
C GLY A 138 9.19 9.77 -0.80
N ARG A 139 9.64 9.43 0.41
CA ARG A 139 9.58 8.05 0.95
C ARG A 139 8.13 7.55 1.09
N GLY A 140 7.23 8.39 1.61
CA GLY A 140 5.81 8.04 1.73
C GLY A 140 5.11 7.87 0.37
N LEU A 141 5.40 8.77 -0.57
CA LEU A 141 4.87 8.70 -1.93
C LEU A 141 5.38 7.49 -2.70
N ALA A 142 6.64 7.10 -2.52
CA ALA A 142 7.18 5.91 -3.17
C ALA A 142 6.35 4.66 -2.83
N VAL A 143 5.90 4.52 -1.59
CA VAL A 143 4.99 3.43 -1.18
C VAL A 143 3.66 3.48 -1.93
N LEU A 144 3.04 4.66 -2.05
CA LEU A 144 1.78 4.83 -2.78
C LEU A 144 1.91 4.53 -4.28
N PHE A 145 3.05 4.86 -4.89
CA PHE A 145 3.33 4.59 -6.30
C PHE A 145 3.66 3.12 -6.59
N GLN A 146 4.29 2.42 -5.64
CA GLN A 146 4.64 1.01 -5.81
C GLN A 146 3.42 0.09 -5.67
N ALA A 147 2.40 0.47 -4.90
CA ALA A 147 1.21 -0.37 -4.67
C ALA A 147 0.55 -0.88 -5.95
N PRO A 148 0.27 -0.04 -6.99
CA PRO A 148 -0.33 -0.52 -8.23
C PRO A 148 0.59 -1.36 -9.10
N MET A 149 1.91 -1.24 -8.90
CA MET A 149 2.95 -1.90 -9.69
C MET A 149 3.45 -3.20 -9.05
N ALA A 150 3.15 -3.41 -7.77
CA ALA A 150 3.65 -4.53 -6.99
C ALA A 150 3.03 -5.86 -7.48
N THR A 151 3.82 -6.63 -8.23
CA THR A 151 3.56 -8.06 -8.46
C THR A 151 4.03 -8.85 -7.24
N GLU A 152 3.10 -9.11 -6.32
CA GLU A 152 3.15 -10.02 -5.16
C GLU A 152 4.27 -9.91 -4.10
N ARG A 153 5.36 -9.15 -4.27
CA ARG A 153 6.32 -8.79 -3.19
C ARG A 153 7.28 -7.71 -3.69
N ALA A 154 6.90 -6.44 -3.51
CA ALA A 154 7.83 -5.33 -3.68
C ALA A 154 8.64 -5.14 -2.38
N THR A 155 9.96 -5.08 -2.51
CA THR A 155 10.88 -4.66 -1.44
C THR A 155 10.60 -3.19 -1.08
N ALA A 156 10.85 -2.79 0.17
CA ALA A 156 10.73 -1.38 0.56
C ALA A 156 11.63 -0.50 -0.36
N PRO A 157 11.12 0.64 -0.86
CA PRO A 157 11.89 1.51 -1.75
C PRO A 157 13.15 2.03 -1.04
N GLY A 158 14.29 2.01 -1.74
CA GLY A 158 15.53 2.59 -1.23
C GLY A 158 15.53 4.11 -1.35
N ASP A 159 16.51 4.79 -0.73
CA ASP A 159 16.64 6.25 -0.83
C ASP A 159 16.86 6.75 -2.28
N ASP A 160 17.30 5.88 -3.19
CA ASP A 160 17.44 6.16 -4.63
C ASP A 160 16.09 6.13 -5.39
N ASP A 161 15.03 5.53 -4.81
CA ASP A 161 13.68 5.46 -5.37
C ASP A 161 12.77 6.60 -4.86
N VAL A 162 13.34 7.56 -4.14
CA VAL A 162 12.62 8.69 -3.53
C VAL A 162 12.11 9.63 -4.61
N PHE A 163 10.78 9.79 -4.66
CA PHE A 163 10.15 10.80 -5.50
C PHE A 163 10.38 12.19 -4.90
N TRP A 164 11.41 12.87 -5.36
CA TRP A 164 11.74 14.22 -4.92
C TRP A 164 10.64 15.22 -5.34
N MET A 165 9.89 15.69 -4.36
CA MET A 165 9.02 16.85 -4.52
C MET A 165 9.85 18.13 -4.49
N GLN A 166 9.50 19.11 -5.33
CA GLN A 166 10.09 20.44 -5.27
C GLN A 166 9.52 21.19 -4.07
N VAL A 167 10.36 21.45 -3.07
CA VAL A 167 10.02 22.28 -1.90
C VAL A 167 10.74 23.63 -2.08
N PRO A 168 10.02 24.72 -2.39
CA PRO A 168 10.64 26.02 -2.59
C PRO A 168 11.36 26.50 -1.33
N PRO A 169 12.52 27.16 -1.44
CA PRO A 169 13.17 27.75 -0.29
C PRO A 169 12.25 28.68 0.48
N GLY A 170 12.19 28.48 1.80
CA GLY A 170 11.35 29.25 2.71
C GLY A 170 9.86 28.88 2.73
N SER A 171 9.46 27.83 2.01
CA SER A 171 8.06 27.37 2.01
C SER A 171 7.64 26.65 3.29
N VAL A 172 8.56 26.40 4.23
CA VAL A 172 8.30 25.64 5.47
C VAL A 172 9.02 26.28 6.65
N GLN A 173 8.36 26.39 7.79
CA GLN A 173 8.96 26.90 9.04
C GLN A 173 8.45 26.15 10.27
N TYR A 174 9.27 26.09 11.31
CA TYR A 174 8.85 25.61 12.62
C TYR A 174 7.88 26.60 13.28
N GLY A 175 6.74 26.10 13.78
CA GLY A 175 5.80 26.95 14.52
C GLY A 175 6.37 27.46 15.87
N SER A 176 7.41 26.81 16.39
CA SER A 176 8.13 27.24 17.61
C SER A 176 8.74 28.64 17.51
N LEU A 177 8.96 29.14 16.28
CA LEU A 177 9.42 30.51 16.04
C LEU A 177 8.36 31.57 16.39
N TYR A 178 7.08 31.20 16.47
CA TYR A 178 5.95 32.11 16.65
C TYR A 178 5.27 31.99 18.02
N GLY A 179 5.66 31.03 18.85
CA GLY A 179 5.18 30.89 20.23
C GLY A 179 5.12 29.43 20.70
N ALA A 180 4.91 29.25 22.02
CA ALA A 180 4.81 27.92 22.62
C ALA A 180 3.58 27.14 22.14
N GLU A 181 2.48 27.83 21.83
CA GLU A 181 1.22 27.21 21.37
C GLU A 181 1.33 26.57 19.99
N ALA A 182 2.24 27.07 19.13
CA ALA A 182 2.49 26.54 17.79
C ALA A 182 3.76 25.66 17.73
N ALA A 183 4.41 25.39 18.86
CA ALA A 183 5.72 24.72 18.86
C ALA A 183 5.70 23.29 18.29
N ALA A 184 4.55 22.63 18.35
CA ALA A 184 4.35 21.30 17.76
C ALA A 184 3.97 21.33 16.27
N ASP A 185 3.66 22.50 15.73
CA ASP A 185 3.07 22.65 14.40
C ASP A 185 4.14 22.96 13.34
N LEU A 186 3.84 22.57 12.10
CA LEU A 186 4.64 22.90 10.93
C LEU A 186 3.91 23.98 10.14
N LEU A 187 4.55 25.14 9.96
CA LEU A 187 4.03 26.20 9.09
C LEU A 187 4.45 25.90 7.65
N MET A 188 3.50 26.03 6.73
CA MET A 188 3.67 25.66 5.33
C MET A 188 3.06 26.73 4.42
N ASP A 189 3.77 27.03 3.34
CA ASP A 189 3.29 27.89 2.27
C ASP A 189 2.02 27.29 1.63
N PRO A 190 0.97 28.09 1.40
CA PRO A 190 -0.29 27.60 0.82
C PRO A 190 -0.11 26.93 -0.55
N ALA A 191 0.78 27.43 -1.41
CA ALA A 191 0.97 26.85 -2.74
C ALA A 191 1.68 25.50 -2.65
N LEU A 192 2.65 25.34 -1.74
CA LEU A 192 3.24 24.04 -1.45
C LEU A 192 2.19 23.06 -0.93
N TRP A 193 1.40 23.45 0.06
CA TRP A 193 0.35 22.60 0.61
C TRP A 193 -0.67 22.15 -0.45
N GLN A 194 -1.15 23.10 -1.27
CA GLN A 194 -2.06 22.80 -2.38
C GLN A 194 -1.45 21.81 -3.37
N SER A 195 -0.16 21.97 -3.70
CA SER A 195 0.52 21.03 -4.61
C SER A 195 0.56 19.60 -4.04
N MET A 196 0.79 19.45 -2.73
CA MET A 196 0.77 18.15 -2.05
C MET A 196 -0.63 17.53 -2.05
N VAL A 197 -1.66 18.34 -1.79
CA VAL A 197 -3.07 17.91 -1.84
C VAL A 197 -3.47 17.47 -3.24
N ASP A 198 -3.17 18.27 -4.26
CA ASP A 198 -3.46 17.95 -5.67
C ASP A 198 -2.76 16.67 -6.12
N GLN A 199 -1.50 16.49 -5.71
CA GLN A 199 -0.74 15.29 -6.01
C GLN A 199 -1.36 14.06 -5.35
N GLN A 200 -1.70 14.15 -4.06
CA GLN A 200 -2.34 13.04 -3.36
C GLN A 200 -3.73 12.73 -3.95
N TYR A 201 -4.52 13.74 -4.32
CA TYR A 201 -5.81 13.53 -4.98
C TYR A 201 -5.67 12.73 -6.26
N ARG A 202 -4.75 13.15 -7.16
CA ARG A 202 -4.49 12.45 -8.43
C ARG A 202 -4.03 11.01 -8.22
N LEU A 203 -3.21 10.78 -7.20
CA LEU A 203 -2.75 9.44 -6.83
C LEU A 203 -3.89 8.56 -6.35
N MET A 204 -4.72 9.06 -5.42
CA MET A 204 -5.86 8.32 -4.88
C MET A 204 -6.91 8.03 -5.96
N THR A 205 -7.21 8.96 -6.86
CA THR A 205 -8.12 8.69 -8.00
C THR A 205 -7.55 7.65 -8.97
N THR A 206 -6.23 7.58 -9.12
CA THR A 206 -5.59 6.54 -9.93
C THR A 206 -5.63 5.19 -9.22
N LEU A 207 -5.43 5.20 -7.90
CA LEU A 207 -5.54 4.03 -7.05
C LEU A 207 -6.96 3.43 -7.06
N ASP A 208 -8.00 4.28 -7.02
CA ASP A 208 -9.40 3.85 -7.12
C ASP A 208 -9.64 2.99 -8.38
N ARG A 209 -9.20 3.48 -9.54
CA ARG A 209 -9.34 2.76 -10.82
C ARG A 209 -8.53 1.46 -10.84
N TRP A 210 -7.38 1.44 -10.19
CA TRP A 210 -6.57 0.22 -10.08
C TRP A 210 -7.22 -0.82 -9.17
N ILE A 211 -7.77 -0.41 -8.02
CA ILE A 211 -8.50 -1.29 -7.11
C ILE A 211 -9.70 -1.90 -7.83
N GLU A 212 -10.51 -1.08 -8.51
CA GLU A 212 -11.65 -1.55 -9.31
C GLU A 212 -11.23 -2.59 -10.38
N GLN A 213 -10.13 -2.32 -11.10
CA GLN A 213 -9.61 -3.26 -12.09
C GLN A 213 -9.11 -4.57 -11.48
N LEU A 214 -8.48 -4.52 -10.30
CA LEU A 214 -8.00 -5.68 -9.57
C LEU A 214 -9.18 -6.57 -9.14
N GLU A 215 -10.22 -5.95 -8.57
CA GLU A 215 -11.45 -6.64 -8.16
C GLU A 215 -12.13 -7.31 -9.36
N GLN A 216 -12.32 -6.57 -10.46
CA GLN A 216 -12.91 -7.12 -11.68
C GLN A 216 -12.12 -8.30 -12.25
N THR A 217 -10.79 -8.27 -12.14
CA THR A 217 -9.92 -9.37 -12.59
C THR A 217 -10.09 -10.61 -11.69
N HIS A 218 -10.21 -10.42 -10.38
CA HIS A 218 -10.45 -11.51 -9.44
C HIS A 218 -11.82 -12.15 -9.63
N GLU A 219 -12.85 -11.34 -9.85
CA GLU A 219 -14.20 -11.83 -10.17
C GLU A 219 -14.20 -12.63 -11.47
N THR A 220 -13.55 -12.11 -12.52
CA THR A 220 -13.46 -12.79 -13.82
C THR A 220 -12.75 -14.14 -13.68
N ARG A 221 -11.60 -14.18 -13.00
CA ARG A 221 -10.85 -15.43 -12.75
C ARG A 221 -11.67 -16.44 -11.94
N THR A 222 -12.45 -15.97 -10.97
CA THR A 222 -13.34 -16.83 -10.18
C THR A 222 -14.45 -17.40 -11.04
N ALA A 223 -15.08 -16.58 -11.88
CA ALA A 223 -16.11 -17.01 -12.82
C ALA A 223 -15.58 -18.03 -13.84
N GLU A 224 -14.41 -17.79 -14.42
CA GLU A 224 -13.74 -18.74 -15.32
C GLU A 224 -13.41 -20.06 -14.61
N GLY A 225 -12.93 -20.00 -13.37
CA GLY A 225 -12.66 -21.17 -12.55
C GLY A 225 -13.91 -22.02 -12.27
N ILE A 226 -15.03 -21.36 -11.95
CA ILE A 226 -16.33 -22.02 -11.74
C ILE A 226 -16.80 -22.67 -13.06
N ALA A 227 -16.78 -21.94 -14.17
CA ALA A 227 -17.21 -22.45 -15.47
C ALA A 227 -16.34 -23.63 -15.94
N ALA A 228 -15.02 -23.57 -15.74
CA ALA A 228 -14.12 -24.67 -16.03
C ALA A 228 -14.43 -25.90 -15.15
N GLY A 229 -14.70 -25.70 -13.87
CA GLY A 229 -15.11 -26.76 -12.94
C GLY A 229 -16.42 -27.43 -13.36
N GLU A 230 -17.42 -26.64 -13.76
CA GLU A 230 -18.71 -27.13 -14.26
C GLU A 230 -18.55 -27.92 -15.56
N ALA A 231 -17.74 -27.44 -16.50
CA ALA A 231 -17.48 -28.13 -17.76
C ALA A 231 -16.80 -29.49 -17.54
N VAL A 232 -15.83 -29.56 -16.61
CA VAL A 232 -15.18 -30.82 -16.23
C VAL A 232 -16.19 -31.78 -15.58
N ARG A 233 -17.04 -31.29 -14.66
CA ARG A 233 -18.09 -32.10 -14.03
C ARG A 233 -19.07 -32.65 -15.07
N ALA A 234 -19.55 -31.81 -15.99
CA ALA A 234 -20.42 -32.23 -17.09
C ALA A 234 -19.76 -33.22 -18.06
N ARG A 235 -18.42 -33.15 -18.24
CA ARG A 235 -17.68 -34.14 -19.01
C ARG A 235 -17.60 -35.47 -18.25
N ALA A 236 -17.30 -35.44 -16.96
CA ALA A 236 -17.23 -36.63 -16.11
C ALA A 236 -18.58 -37.36 -16.07
N ASP A 237 -19.69 -36.62 -15.89
CA ASP A 237 -21.05 -37.20 -15.87
C ASP A 237 -21.39 -37.89 -17.20
N ARG A 238 -21.08 -37.24 -18.34
CA ARG A 238 -21.28 -37.86 -19.66
C ARG A 238 -20.45 -39.13 -19.84
N THR A 239 -19.19 -39.12 -19.40
CA THR A 239 -18.32 -40.30 -19.46
C THR A 239 -18.84 -41.43 -18.55
N LEU A 240 -19.32 -41.11 -17.36
CA LEU A 240 -19.92 -42.08 -16.44
C LEU A 240 -21.19 -42.71 -17.05
N LEU A 241 -22.09 -41.89 -17.60
CA LEU A 241 -23.30 -42.36 -18.27
C LEU A 241 -22.96 -43.26 -19.47
N ALA A 242 -21.94 -42.91 -20.26
CA ALA A 242 -21.49 -43.75 -21.37
C ALA A 242 -20.97 -45.12 -20.89
N ALA A 243 -20.17 -45.15 -19.82
CA ALA A 243 -19.66 -46.40 -19.24
C ALA A 243 -20.77 -47.29 -18.63
N ILE A 244 -21.81 -46.69 -18.05
CA ILE A 244 -23.00 -47.43 -17.56
C ILE A 244 -23.85 -47.92 -18.73
N GLY A 245 -24.05 -47.10 -19.76
CA GLY A 245 -24.82 -47.43 -20.96
C GLY A 245 -24.22 -48.62 -21.75
N GLU A 246 -22.90 -48.68 -21.87
CA GLU A 246 -22.21 -49.82 -22.51
C GLU A 246 -22.40 -51.14 -21.74
N ARG A 247 -22.51 -51.11 -20.41
CA ARG A 247 -22.84 -52.33 -19.63
C ARG A 247 -24.28 -52.79 -19.83
N SER A 248 -25.22 -51.86 -20.01
CA SER A 248 -26.64 -52.17 -20.23
C SER A 248 -26.92 -52.73 -21.64
N GLY A 249 -26.16 -52.28 -22.65
CA GLY A 249 -26.29 -52.75 -24.04
C GLY A 249 -25.68 -54.14 -24.31
N ARG A 250 -24.77 -54.62 -23.45
CA ARG A 250 -24.22 -55.98 -23.56
C ARG A 250 -25.25 -56.98 -23.04
N ARG A 251 -26.20 -57.37 -23.90
CA ARG A 251 -27.03 -58.56 -23.66
C ARG A 251 -26.09 -59.72 -23.37
N THR A 252 -26.15 -60.24 -22.15
CA THR A 252 -25.53 -61.52 -21.79
C THR A 252 -25.91 -62.53 -22.85
N THR A 253 -24.94 -62.96 -23.63
CA THR A 253 -25.14 -64.03 -24.59
C THR A 253 -25.24 -65.34 -23.82
N ALA A 254 -25.91 -66.35 -24.39
CA ALA A 254 -26.01 -67.67 -23.74
C ALA A 254 -24.62 -68.25 -23.40
N ALA A 255 -23.60 -67.92 -24.20
CA ALA A 255 -22.21 -68.31 -23.96
C ALA A 255 -21.57 -67.62 -22.73
N ASP A 256 -21.92 -66.36 -22.43
CA ASP A 256 -21.44 -65.66 -21.24
C ASP A 256 -22.08 -66.21 -19.94
N ALA A 257 -23.35 -66.63 -20.03
CA ALA A 257 -24.05 -67.27 -18.93
C ALA A 257 -23.46 -68.65 -18.62
N ASP A 258 -23.14 -69.44 -19.66
CA ASP A 258 -22.44 -70.73 -19.52
C ASP A 258 -21.03 -70.59 -18.94
N ALA A 259 -20.28 -69.57 -19.36
CA ALA A 259 -18.94 -69.31 -18.81
C ALA A 259 -19.00 -68.94 -17.32
N THR A 260 -20.01 -68.17 -16.92
CA THR A 260 -20.23 -67.80 -15.50
C THR A 260 -20.67 -69.02 -14.68
N TYR A 261 -21.55 -69.85 -15.24
CA TYR A 261 -21.98 -71.10 -14.60
C TYR A 261 -20.80 -72.07 -14.43
N ALA A 262 -19.96 -72.25 -15.45
CA ALA A 262 -18.77 -73.10 -15.38
C ALA A 262 -17.74 -72.59 -14.34
N ALA A 263 -17.57 -71.27 -14.22
CA ALA A 263 -16.72 -70.69 -13.19
C ALA A 263 -17.29 -70.91 -11.78
N CYS A 264 -18.61 -70.73 -11.59
CA CYS A 264 -19.28 -71.03 -10.33
C CYS A 264 -19.20 -72.52 -9.98
N GLU A 265 -19.31 -73.41 -10.96
CA GLU A 265 -19.17 -74.86 -10.77
C GLU A 265 -17.75 -75.23 -10.30
N LEU A 266 -16.72 -74.61 -10.89
CA LEU A 266 -15.33 -74.79 -10.49
C LEU A 266 -15.07 -74.33 -9.06
N VAL A 267 -15.62 -73.17 -8.67
CA VAL A 267 -15.47 -72.62 -7.32
C VAL A 267 -16.26 -73.43 -6.29
N ALA A 268 -17.49 -73.84 -6.60
CA ALA A 268 -18.30 -74.65 -5.72
C ALA A 268 -17.67 -76.04 -5.49
N ARG A 269 -17.11 -76.64 -6.55
CA ARG A 269 -16.35 -77.89 -6.45
C ARG A 269 -15.08 -77.74 -5.60
N ALA A 270 -14.38 -76.60 -5.71
CA ALA A 270 -13.24 -76.29 -4.85
C ALA A 270 -13.64 -76.01 -3.39
N ALA A 271 -14.85 -75.47 -3.17
CA ALA A 271 -15.40 -75.17 -1.85
C ALA A 271 -16.20 -76.35 -1.22
N GLY A 272 -16.37 -77.47 -1.94
CA GLY A 272 -17.16 -78.62 -1.49
C GLY A 272 -18.67 -78.38 -1.43
N ILE A 273 -19.16 -77.35 -2.11
CA ILE A 273 -20.59 -76.99 -2.16
C ILE A 273 -21.20 -77.66 -3.40
N PRO A 274 -22.23 -78.51 -3.25
CA PRO A 274 -22.98 -79.02 -4.40
C PRO A 274 -23.84 -77.89 -4.98
N LEU A 275 -23.66 -77.61 -6.27
CA LEU A 275 -24.52 -76.73 -7.07
C LEU A 275 -25.62 -77.54 -7.76
#